data_AF-A0A8J3SAK1-F1
#
_entry.id   AF-A0A8J3SAK1-F1
#
_cell.length_a   1.000
_cell.length_b   1.000
_cell.length_c   1.000
_cell.angle_alpha   90.00
_cell.angle_beta   90.00
_cell.angle_gamma   90.00
#
_symmetry.space_group_name_H-M   'P 1'
#
loop_
_entity.id
_entity.type
_entity.pdbx_description
1 polymer ?
#
loop_
_entity_poly.entity_id
_entity_poly.type
_entity_poly.pdbx_seq_one_letter_code
_entity_poly.pdbx_strand_id
1 'polypeptide(L)'
;MKQAVRAGERQQAGPAVWSRDFTFFFTARSVSMLGAAMIPFATAIGVNDLGYGATGVGLALAAWMAPFAVLILFGGVFADRFTPRRMMIGADLVRTVTQALMAALLIPLGSVLVTESLGTTAYGLVMSASGAGTIVGGLVAMRVRPARPLMAGAVGLFGFALEPLAIATAMPLEVLMAAHVVGGAGWAF
;
A
#
# COMPACT_ATOMS: atom_id res chain seq x y z
N MET A 1 -17.75 -34.21 51.61
CA MET A 1 -17.62 -32.74 51.41
C MET A 1 -16.21 -32.27 50.96
N LYS A 2 -15.20 -33.14 50.79
CA LYS A 2 -13.85 -32.74 50.30
C LYS A 2 -13.59 -32.98 48.80
N GLN A 3 -14.48 -33.68 48.10
CA GLN A 3 -14.32 -33.99 46.67
C GLN A 3 -14.95 -32.96 45.72
N ALA A 4 -15.87 -32.13 46.20
CA ALA A 4 -16.53 -31.11 45.37
C ALA A 4 -15.67 -29.84 45.17
N VAL A 5 -14.60 -29.65 45.94
CA VAL A 5 -13.70 -28.48 45.84
C VAL A 5 -12.62 -28.68 44.76
N ARG A 6 -12.29 -29.92 44.37
CA ARG A 6 -11.24 -30.20 43.37
C ARG A 6 -11.69 -30.07 41.90
N ALA A 7 -12.96 -29.78 41.65
CA ALA A 7 -13.50 -29.66 40.29
C ALA A 7 -13.37 -28.25 39.70
N GLY A 8 -13.03 -27.24 40.50
CA GLY A 8 -12.90 -25.84 40.06
C GLY A 8 -11.52 -25.43 39.53
N GLU A 9 -10.52 -26.32 39.63
CA GLU A 9 -9.11 -26.00 39.32
C GLU A 9 -8.61 -26.61 38.00
N ARG A 10 -9.50 -27.03 37.09
CA ARG A 10 -9.10 -27.26 35.69
C ARG A 10 -8.90 -25.91 35.00
N GLN A 11 -7.79 -25.26 35.36
CA GLN A 11 -6.87 -24.56 34.48
C GLN A 11 -7.50 -24.11 33.16
N GLN A 12 -8.18 -22.97 33.20
CA GLN A 12 -8.34 -22.13 32.02
C GLN A 12 -6.94 -21.62 31.67
N ALA A 13 -6.17 -22.42 30.94
CA ALA A 13 -4.96 -21.94 30.30
C ALA A 13 -5.39 -20.77 29.39
N GLY A 14 -4.91 -19.55 29.70
CA GLY A 14 -5.20 -18.37 28.90
C GLY A 14 -4.90 -18.64 27.41
N PRO A 15 -5.64 -18.02 26.47
CA PRO A 15 -5.46 -18.29 25.06
C PRO A 15 -3.98 -18.17 24.68
N ALA A 16 -3.44 -19.22 24.06
CA ALA A 16 -2.03 -19.25 23.67
C ALA A 16 -1.72 -18.02 22.80
N VAL A 17 -0.77 -17.19 23.23
CA VAL A 17 -0.34 -15.96 22.52
C VAL A 17 0.06 -16.27 21.08
N TRP A 18 0.59 -17.47 20.85
CA TRP A 18 1.00 -17.97 19.55
C TRP A 18 -0.13 -18.75 18.87
N SER A 19 -1.03 -18.00 18.21
CA SER A 19 -2.03 -18.56 17.28
C SER A 19 -1.56 -18.41 15.83
N ARG A 20 -2.13 -19.21 14.92
CA ARG A 20 -1.81 -19.12 13.47
C ARG A 20 -2.07 -17.72 12.89
N ASP A 21 -3.13 -17.06 13.34
CA ASP A 21 -3.45 -15.69 12.92
C ASP A 21 -2.46 -14.67 13.48
N PHE A 22 -2.00 -14.87 14.74
CA PHE A 22 -0.93 -14.07 15.32
C PHE A 22 0.38 -14.25 14.55
N THR A 23 0.72 -15.47 14.13
CA THR A 23 1.90 -15.73 13.29
C THR A 23 1.83 -14.95 11.99
N PHE A 24 0.71 -15.06 11.26
CA PHE A 24 0.56 -14.38 9.97
C PHE A 24 0.63 -12.86 10.13
N PHE A 25 -0.06 -12.31 11.14
CA PHE A 25 -0.01 -10.89 11.44
C PHE A 25 1.41 -10.45 11.81
N PHE A 26 2.08 -11.18 12.69
CA PHE A 26 3.44 -10.87 13.14
C PHE A 26 4.42 -10.89 11.98
N THR A 27 4.43 -11.96 11.16
CA THR A 27 5.31 -12.07 10.00
C THR A 27 5.03 -10.99 8.97
N ALA A 28 3.75 -10.74 8.66
CA ALA A 28 3.37 -9.69 7.71
C ALA A 28 3.81 -8.32 8.22
N ARG A 29 3.56 -8.02 9.49
CA ARG A 29 3.94 -6.74 10.11
C ARG A 29 5.45 -6.56 10.15
N SER A 30 6.22 -7.59 10.50
CA SER A 30 7.68 -7.55 10.48
C SER A 30 8.22 -7.28 9.08
N VAL A 31 7.70 -7.99 8.07
CA VAL A 31 8.08 -7.76 6.66
C VAL A 31 7.70 -6.35 6.20
N SER A 32 6.49 -5.87 6.52
CA SER A 32 6.06 -4.50 6.20
C SER A 32 6.92 -3.45 6.88
N MET A 33 7.33 -3.66 8.14
CA MET A 33 8.20 -2.73 8.85
C MET A 33 9.61 -2.72 8.29
N LEU A 34 10.14 -3.87 7.86
CA LEU A 34 11.42 -3.93 7.14
C LEU A 34 11.35 -3.18 5.81
N GLY A 35 10.29 -3.42 5.03
CA GLY A 35 10.07 -2.69 3.77
C GLY A 35 9.95 -1.18 3.99
N ALA A 36 9.17 -0.76 4.98
CA ALA A 36 9.02 0.66 5.32
C ALA A 36 10.34 1.29 5.81
N ALA A 37 11.14 0.53 6.58
CA ALA A 37 12.46 0.97 7.02
C ALA A 37 13.47 1.12 5.88
N MET A 38 13.24 0.50 4.72
CA MET A 38 14.09 0.66 3.54
C MET A 38 13.81 1.93 2.74
N ILE A 39 12.63 2.55 2.87
CA ILE A 39 12.28 3.76 2.10
C ILE A 39 13.28 4.91 2.36
N PRO A 40 13.66 5.23 3.62
CA PRO A 40 14.71 6.22 3.89
C PRO A 40 16.07 5.87 3.29
N PHE A 41 16.46 4.58 3.34
CA PHE A 41 17.73 4.11 2.79
C PHE A 41 17.77 4.22 1.26
N ALA A 42 16.72 3.76 0.58
CA ALA A 42 16.60 3.88 -0.87
C ALA A 42 16.60 5.35 -1.33
N THR A 43 15.87 6.20 -0.61
CA THR A 43 15.87 7.65 -0.85
C THR A 43 17.25 8.25 -0.65
N ALA A 44 17.96 7.89 0.42
CA ALA A 44 19.30 8.38 0.71
C ALA A 44 20.30 7.99 -0.39
N ILE A 45 20.30 6.73 -0.81
CA ILE A 45 21.15 6.24 -1.90
C ILE A 45 20.79 6.98 -3.20
N GLY A 46 19.51 7.01 -3.57
CA GLY A 46 19.08 7.65 -4.81
C GLY A 46 19.42 9.15 -4.88
N VAL A 47 19.19 9.90 -3.80
CA VAL A 47 19.54 11.33 -3.74
C VAL A 47 21.05 11.54 -3.79
N ASN A 48 21.83 10.66 -3.18
CA ASN A 48 23.29 10.71 -3.25
C ASN A 48 23.81 10.38 -4.66
N ASP A 49 23.27 9.35 -5.31
CA ASP A 49 23.64 8.92 -6.67
C ASP A 49 23.31 9.99 -7.73
N LEU A 50 22.28 10.79 -7.47
CA LEU A 50 21.94 11.97 -8.28
C LEU A 50 22.88 13.18 -8.03
N GLY A 51 23.87 13.05 -7.15
CA GLY A 51 24.91 14.05 -6.91
C GLY A 51 24.55 15.13 -5.89
N TYR A 52 23.44 15.00 -5.16
CA TYR A 52 23.02 16.00 -4.16
C TYR A 52 23.77 15.92 -2.81
N GLY A 53 24.61 14.88 -2.63
CA GLY A 53 25.48 14.69 -1.46
C GLY A 53 24.75 14.58 -0.12
N ALA A 54 25.50 14.67 0.98
CA ALA A 54 24.97 14.49 2.34
C ALA A 54 23.87 15.50 2.71
N THR A 55 23.98 16.74 2.25
CA THR A 55 22.96 17.78 2.48
C THR A 55 21.65 17.44 1.78
N GLY A 56 21.69 16.96 0.52
CA GLY A 56 20.50 16.52 -0.20
C GLY A 56 19.80 15.36 0.50
N VAL A 57 20.58 14.36 0.94
CA VAL A 57 20.06 13.23 1.73
C VAL A 57 19.41 13.73 3.02
N GLY A 58 20.06 14.62 3.75
CA GLY A 58 19.53 15.20 4.98
C GLY A 58 18.21 15.94 4.76
N LEU A 59 18.10 16.73 3.68
CA LEU A 59 16.87 17.44 3.33
C LEU A 59 15.75 16.48 2.91
N ALA A 60 16.05 15.42 2.15
CA ALA A 60 15.06 14.43 1.74
C ALA A 60 14.49 13.67 2.95
N LEU A 61 15.35 13.26 3.89
CA LEU A 61 14.93 12.61 5.14
C LEU A 61 14.15 13.58 6.05
N ALA A 62 14.58 14.84 6.12
CA ALA A 62 13.86 15.88 6.86
C ALA A 62 12.47 16.14 6.28
N ALA A 63 12.33 16.19 4.95
CA ALA A 63 11.04 16.36 4.28
C ALA A 63 10.08 15.19 4.55
N TRP A 64 10.61 13.99 4.78
CA TRP A 64 9.83 12.81 5.17
C TRP A 64 9.35 12.89 6.64
N MET A 65 10.21 13.32 7.57
CA MET A 65 9.88 13.37 9.01
C MET A 65 9.14 14.64 9.44
N ALA A 66 9.43 15.79 8.83
CA ALA A 66 8.92 17.09 9.25
C ALA A 66 7.37 17.16 9.29
N PRO A 67 6.62 16.68 8.27
CA PRO A 67 5.16 16.70 8.33
C PRO A 67 4.66 15.89 9.52
N PHE A 68 5.25 14.72 9.76
CA PHE A 68 4.84 13.85 10.86
C PHE A 68 5.12 14.48 12.23
N ALA A 69 6.33 15.03 12.42
CA ALA A 69 6.71 15.71 13.66
C ALA A 69 5.82 16.93 13.96
N VAL A 70 5.55 17.74 12.93
CA VAL A 70 4.65 18.90 13.04
C VAL A 70 3.23 18.44 13.39
N LEU A 71 2.68 17.47 12.65
CA LEU A 71 1.31 17.00 12.87
C LEU A 71 1.13 16.32 14.24
N ILE A 72 2.14 15.65 14.78
CA ILE A 72 2.10 15.14 16.15
C ILE A 72 2.03 16.26 17.18
N LEU A 73 2.86 17.31 17.01
CA LEU A 73 2.89 18.45 17.93
C LEU A 73 1.51 19.12 18.01
N PHE A 74 0.87 19.32 16.86
CA PHE A 74 -0.45 19.94 16.78
C PHE A 74 -1.61 18.96 17.02
N GLY A 75 -1.38 17.66 16.90
CA GLY A 75 -2.40 16.61 17.02
C GLY A 75 -3.12 16.64 18.37
N GLY A 76 -2.40 16.93 19.46
CA GLY A 76 -3.00 17.09 20.80
C GLY A 76 -3.97 18.27 20.87
N VAL A 77 -3.62 19.41 20.28
CA VAL A 77 -4.48 20.61 20.25
C VAL A 77 -5.77 20.34 19.49
N PHE A 78 -5.70 19.60 18.39
CA PHE A 78 -6.88 19.20 17.63
C PHE A 78 -7.73 18.15 18.37
N ALA A 79 -7.07 17.20 19.05
CA ALA A 79 -7.75 16.18 19.84
C ALA A 79 -8.51 16.75 21.04
N ASP A 80 -7.98 17.81 21.67
CA ASP A 80 -8.63 18.48 22.79
C ASP A 80 -9.80 19.37 22.35
N ARG A 81 -9.75 19.90 21.12
CA ARG A 81 -10.73 20.89 20.62
C ARG A 81 -11.88 20.30 19.82
N PHE A 82 -11.71 19.13 19.22
CA PHE A 82 -12.70 18.52 18.32
C PHE A 82 -13.15 17.14 18.79
N THR A 83 -14.40 16.79 18.49
CA THR A 83 -14.88 15.43 18.74
C THR A 83 -14.17 14.42 17.81
N PRO A 84 -13.95 13.17 18.25
CA PRO A 84 -13.23 12.16 17.45
C PRO A 84 -13.82 11.99 16.04
N ARG A 85 -15.15 12.07 15.91
CA ARG A 85 -15.85 11.99 14.61
C ARG A 85 -15.43 13.10 13.64
N ARG A 86 -15.38 14.36 14.09
CA ARG A 86 -15.00 15.50 13.22
C ARG A 86 -13.53 15.44 12.85
N MET A 87 -12.69 14.99 13.77
CA MET A 87 -11.26 14.79 13.51
C MET A 87 -11.02 13.70 12.45
N MET A 88 -11.73 12.57 12.52
CA MET A 88 -11.65 11.52 11.50
C MET A 88 -12.11 12.02 10.13
N ILE A 89 -13.27 12.67 10.05
CA ILE A 89 -13.80 13.20 8.78
C ILE A 89 -12.83 14.21 8.16
N GLY A 90 -12.25 15.12 8.96
CA GLY A 90 -11.25 16.07 8.49
C GLY A 90 -9.98 15.39 7.97
N ALA A 91 -9.46 14.41 8.71
CA ALA A 91 -8.29 13.62 8.30
C ALA A 91 -8.56 12.85 7.00
N ASP A 92 -9.73 12.25 6.84
CA ASP A 92 -10.12 11.52 5.64
C ASP A 92 -10.31 12.45 4.44
N LEU A 93 -10.84 13.66 4.65
CA LEU A 93 -10.94 14.66 3.59
C LEU A 93 -9.57 15.11 3.12
N VAL A 94 -8.66 15.44 4.05
CA VAL A 94 -7.26 15.79 3.73
C VAL A 94 -6.59 14.64 3.00
N ARG A 95 -6.73 13.41 3.50
CA ARG A 95 -6.19 12.20 2.86
C ARG A 95 -6.72 12.07 1.43
N THR A 96 -8.02 12.23 1.23
CA THR A 96 -8.63 12.12 -0.10
C THR A 96 -8.08 13.17 -1.06
N VAL A 97 -7.97 14.42 -0.62
CA VAL A 97 -7.40 15.51 -1.43
C VAL A 97 -5.94 15.24 -1.77
N THR A 98 -5.12 14.83 -0.79
CA THR A 98 -3.71 14.50 -1.03
C THR A 98 -3.55 13.31 -1.98
N GLN A 99 -4.37 12.27 -1.84
CA GLN A 99 -4.36 11.10 -2.73
C GLN A 99 -4.81 11.47 -4.15
N ALA A 100 -5.85 12.30 -4.28
CA ALA A 100 -6.31 12.79 -5.58
C ALA A 100 -5.26 13.65 -6.27
N LEU A 101 -4.57 14.52 -5.53
CA LEU A 101 -3.47 15.33 -6.05
C LEU A 101 -2.30 14.45 -6.52
N MET A 102 -1.90 13.46 -5.73
CA MET A 102 -0.85 12.51 -6.13
C MET A 102 -1.23 11.75 -7.40
N ALA A 103 -2.48 11.28 -7.49
CA ALA A 103 -2.98 10.64 -8.71
C ALA A 103 -2.94 11.60 -9.91
N ALA A 104 -3.39 12.84 -9.74
CA ALA A 104 -3.38 13.85 -10.80
C ALA A 104 -1.97 14.20 -11.30
N LEU A 105 -0.96 14.15 -10.42
CA LEU A 105 0.43 14.43 -10.76
C LEU A 105 1.15 13.23 -11.37
N LEU A 106 0.91 12.01 -10.86
CA LEU A 106 1.67 10.83 -11.27
C LEU A 106 1.06 10.06 -12.45
N ILE A 107 -0.26 10.06 -12.63
CA ILE A 107 -0.90 9.36 -13.76
C ILE A 107 -0.37 9.91 -15.11
N PRO A 108 -0.26 11.24 -15.32
CA PRO A 108 0.32 11.76 -16.56
C PRO A 108 1.79 11.40 -16.77
N LEU A 109 2.55 11.18 -15.70
CA LEU A 109 3.96 10.81 -15.82
C LEU A 109 4.12 9.44 -16.51
N GLY A 110 3.31 8.46 -16.11
CA GLY A 110 3.28 7.15 -16.76
C GLY A 110 2.85 7.23 -18.23
N SER A 111 1.89 8.09 -18.56
CA SER A 111 1.42 8.25 -19.94
C SER A 111 2.47 8.90 -20.84
N VAL A 112 3.21 9.90 -20.35
CA VAL A 112 4.33 10.52 -21.07
C VAL A 112 5.43 9.49 -21.31
N LEU A 113 5.88 8.76 -20.28
CA LEU A 113 6.96 7.79 -20.39
C LEU A 113 6.66 6.68 -21.42
N VAL A 114 5.43 6.14 -21.41
CA VAL A 114 5.02 5.10 -22.38
C VAL A 114 4.84 5.69 -23.78
N THR A 115 4.30 6.91 -23.90
CA THR A 115 4.09 7.55 -25.20
C THR A 115 5.40 7.95 -25.86
N GLU A 116 6.37 8.47 -25.11
CA GLU A 116 7.69 8.85 -25.63
C GLU A 116 8.52 7.63 -26.06
N SER A 117 8.37 6.49 -25.36
CA SER A 117 9.15 5.27 -25.63
C SER A 117 8.52 4.38 -26.72
N LEU A 118 7.19 4.21 -26.70
CA LEU A 118 6.47 3.21 -27.50
C LEU A 118 5.34 3.80 -28.37
N GLY A 119 5.06 5.10 -28.25
CA GLY A 119 4.03 5.80 -29.01
C GLY A 119 2.64 5.79 -28.34
N THR A 120 1.75 6.65 -28.85
CA THR A 120 0.39 6.85 -28.32
C THR A 120 -0.49 5.60 -28.42
N THR A 121 -0.32 4.80 -29.49
CA THR A 121 -1.04 3.53 -29.67
C THR A 121 -0.68 2.52 -28.59
N ALA A 122 0.61 2.43 -28.22
CA ALA A 122 1.06 1.53 -27.16
C ALA A 122 0.44 1.90 -25.80
N TYR A 123 0.39 3.20 -25.48
CA TYR A 123 -0.30 3.67 -24.27
C TYR A 123 -1.78 3.29 -24.26
N GLY A 124 -2.48 3.46 -25.38
CA GLY A 124 -3.89 3.05 -25.52
C GLY A 124 -4.10 1.54 -25.31
N LEU A 125 -3.20 0.71 -25.83
CA LEU A 125 -3.23 -0.75 -25.64
C LEU A 125 -2.98 -1.15 -24.19
N VAL A 126 -2.02 -0.50 -23.52
CA VAL A 126 -1.70 -0.72 -22.11
C VAL A 126 -2.87 -0.36 -21.20
N MET A 127 -3.52 0.79 -21.43
CA MET A 127 -4.72 1.17 -20.67
C MET A 127 -5.90 0.23 -20.94
N SER A 128 -6.05 -0.24 -22.19
CA SER A 128 -7.07 -1.23 -22.56
C SER A 128 -6.81 -2.58 -21.87
N ALA A 129 -5.55 -2.99 -21.76
CA ALA A 129 -5.12 -4.19 -21.05
C ALA A 129 -5.44 -4.12 -19.55
N SER A 130 -5.21 -2.96 -18.92
CA SER A 130 -5.62 -2.72 -17.53
C SER A 130 -7.14 -2.82 -17.37
N GLY A 131 -7.90 -2.17 -18.25
CA GLY A 131 -9.37 -2.28 -18.29
C GLY A 131 -9.86 -3.72 -18.43
N ALA A 132 -9.29 -4.48 -19.37
CA ALA A 132 -9.61 -5.90 -19.53
C ALA A 132 -9.30 -6.72 -18.26
N GLY A 133 -8.16 -6.44 -17.62
CA GLY A 133 -7.78 -7.01 -16.33
C GLY A 133 -8.83 -6.76 -15.25
N THR A 134 -9.28 -5.51 -15.10
CA THR A 134 -10.31 -5.16 -14.08
C THR A 134 -11.63 -5.88 -14.32
N ILE A 135 -12.07 -5.99 -15.58
CA ILE A 135 -13.29 -6.71 -15.93
C ILE A 135 -13.16 -8.19 -15.58
N VAL A 136 -12.06 -8.83 -15.99
CA VAL A 136 -11.81 -10.24 -15.71
C VAL A 136 -11.69 -10.48 -14.21
N GLY A 137 -10.90 -9.67 -13.50
CA GLY A 137 -10.74 -9.74 -12.05
C GLY A 137 -12.08 -9.59 -11.32
N GLY A 138 -12.91 -8.63 -11.73
CA GLY A 138 -14.22 -8.40 -11.12
C GLY A 138 -15.20 -9.54 -11.37
N LEU A 139 -15.21 -10.09 -12.58
CA LEU A 139 -15.99 -11.30 -12.91
C LEU A 139 -15.54 -12.49 -12.06
N VAL A 140 -14.24 -12.70 -11.91
CA VAL A 140 -13.68 -13.76 -11.07
C VAL A 140 -14.03 -13.53 -9.61
N ALA A 141 -13.92 -12.31 -9.09
CA ALA A 141 -14.29 -11.96 -7.72
C ALA A 141 -15.78 -12.26 -7.45
N MET A 142 -16.67 -11.91 -8.39
CA MET A 142 -18.10 -12.23 -8.31
C MET A 142 -18.39 -13.73 -8.38
N ARG A 143 -17.60 -14.49 -9.15
CA ARG A 143 -17.80 -15.94 -9.33
C ARG A 143 -17.28 -16.74 -8.14
N VAL A 144 -16.10 -16.39 -7.65
CA VAL A 144 -15.38 -17.12 -6.58
C VAL A 144 -15.88 -16.72 -5.19
N ARG A 145 -16.45 -15.51 -5.03
CA ARG A 145 -16.98 -14.97 -3.76
C ARG A 145 -16.03 -15.28 -2.59
N PRO A 146 -14.81 -14.72 -2.60
CA PRO A 146 -13.76 -15.11 -1.68
C PRO A 146 -14.26 -15.07 -0.24
N ALA A 147 -14.11 -16.18 0.48
CA ALA A 147 -14.52 -16.29 1.88
C ALA A 147 -13.78 -15.29 2.80
N ARG A 148 -12.67 -14.72 2.32
CA ARG A 148 -11.85 -13.71 3.01
C ARG A 148 -11.56 -12.54 2.05
N PRO A 149 -12.51 -11.62 1.82
CA PRO A 149 -12.36 -10.55 0.82
C PRO A 149 -11.15 -9.66 1.09
N LEU A 150 -10.86 -9.34 2.36
CA LEU A 150 -9.67 -8.55 2.72
C LEU A 150 -8.34 -9.23 2.37
N MET A 151 -8.25 -10.56 2.48
CA MET A 151 -7.03 -11.27 2.06
C MET A 151 -6.93 -11.33 0.53
N ALA A 152 -8.06 -11.47 -0.18
CA ALA A 152 -8.08 -11.46 -1.63
C ALA A 152 -7.59 -10.10 -2.17
N GLY A 153 -8.10 -8.99 -1.64
CA GLY A 153 -7.62 -7.65 -1.98
C GLY A 153 -6.14 -7.44 -1.60
N ALA A 154 -5.69 -7.94 -0.44
CA ALA A 154 -4.28 -7.88 -0.05
C ALA A 154 -3.36 -8.64 -1.02
N VAL A 155 -3.81 -9.77 -1.57
CA VAL A 155 -3.08 -10.49 -2.63
C VAL A 155 -3.15 -9.70 -3.95
N GLY A 156 -4.30 -9.11 -4.28
CA GLY A 156 -4.48 -8.25 -5.46
C GLY A 156 -3.52 -7.05 -5.50
N LEU A 157 -3.23 -6.45 -4.35
CA LEU A 157 -2.26 -5.35 -4.22
C LEU A 157 -0.84 -5.71 -4.69
N PHE A 158 -0.43 -6.98 -4.64
CA PHE A 158 0.86 -7.39 -5.20
C PHE A 158 0.87 -7.31 -6.73
N GLY A 159 -0.27 -7.58 -7.38
CA GLY A 159 -0.41 -7.43 -8.82
C GLY A 159 -0.24 -5.97 -9.27
N PHE A 160 -0.76 -5.03 -8.47
CA PHE A 160 -0.61 -3.60 -8.74
C PHE A 160 0.86 -3.14 -8.78
N ALA A 161 1.73 -3.70 -7.95
CA ALA A 161 3.16 -3.33 -7.93
C ALA A 161 3.88 -3.61 -9.27
N LEU A 162 3.32 -4.47 -10.12
CA LEU A 162 3.88 -4.78 -11.44
C LEU A 162 3.74 -3.62 -12.43
N GLU A 163 2.68 -2.80 -12.32
CA GLU A 163 2.43 -1.67 -13.22
C GLU A 163 3.57 -0.62 -13.18
N PRO A 164 3.91 -0.02 -12.02
CA PRO A 164 5.00 0.95 -11.96
C PRO A 164 6.37 0.29 -12.21
N LEU A 165 6.56 -0.99 -11.85
CA LEU A 165 7.82 -1.70 -12.08
C LEU A 165 8.09 -1.91 -13.57
N ALA A 166 7.07 -2.32 -14.33
CA ALA A 166 7.17 -2.51 -15.78
C ALA A 166 7.46 -1.18 -16.49
N ILE A 167 6.82 -0.09 -16.06
CA ILE A 167 7.08 1.27 -16.58
C ILE A 167 8.51 1.72 -16.22
N ALA A 168 8.95 1.54 -14.97
CA ALA A 168 10.26 1.98 -14.51
C ALA A 168 11.44 1.26 -15.18
N THR A 169 11.23 0.01 -15.61
CA THR A 169 12.26 -0.82 -16.25
C THR A 169 12.24 -0.77 -17.79
N ALA A 170 11.40 0.09 -18.38
CA ALA A 170 11.28 0.28 -19.83
C ALA A 170 11.08 -1.05 -20.60
N MET A 171 10.25 -1.94 -20.06
CA MET A 171 9.99 -3.26 -20.61
C MET A 171 9.24 -3.18 -21.95
N PRO A 172 9.37 -4.19 -22.83
CA PRO A 172 8.67 -4.23 -24.11
C PRO A 172 7.14 -4.31 -23.92
N LEU A 173 6.41 -3.93 -24.96
CA LEU A 173 4.96 -3.71 -24.91
C LEU A 173 4.17 -4.93 -24.39
N GLU A 174 4.59 -6.14 -24.73
CA GLU A 174 3.90 -7.37 -24.31
C GLU A 174 3.97 -7.57 -22.80
N VAL A 175 5.15 -7.32 -22.22
CA VAL A 175 5.38 -7.41 -20.77
C VAL A 175 4.63 -6.30 -20.05
N LEU A 176 4.62 -5.09 -20.63
CA LEU A 176 3.89 -3.96 -20.07
C LEU A 176 2.37 -4.22 -20.01
N MET A 177 1.80 -4.76 -21.10
CA MET A 177 0.40 -5.15 -21.16
C MET A 177 0.08 -6.28 -20.17
N ALA A 178 0.91 -7.32 -20.09
CA ALA A 178 0.71 -8.41 -19.15
C ALA A 178 0.72 -7.91 -17.69
N ALA A 179 1.66 -7.02 -17.34
CA ALA A 179 1.72 -6.38 -16.03
C ALA A 179 0.45 -5.57 -15.73
N HIS A 180 -0.08 -4.84 -16.71
CA HIS A 180 -1.32 -4.07 -16.56
C HIS A 180 -2.58 -4.96 -16.49
N VAL A 181 -2.63 -6.10 -17.18
CA VAL A 181 -3.73 -7.07 -17.00
C VAL A 181 -3.73 -7.61 -15.57
N VAL A 182 -2.56 -7.99 -15.04
CA VAL A 182 -2.43 -8.53 -13.68
C VAL A 182 -2.72 -7.46 -12.64
N GLY A 183 -2.19 -6.24 -12.82
CA GLY A 183 -2.48 -5.09 -11.96
C GLY A 183 -3.96 -4.71 -11.97
N GLY A 184 -4.56 -4.61 -13.15
CA GLY A 184 -5.99 -4.35 -13.34
C GLY A 184 -6.86 -5.44 -12.70
N ALA A 185 -6.50 -6.72 -12.83
CA ALA A 185 -7.22 -7.79 -12.14
C ALA A 185 -7.11 -7.67 -10.62
N GLY A 186 -5.94 -7.26 -10.10
CA GLY A 186 -5.72 -6.97 -8.69
C GLY A 186 -6.60 -5.82 -8.17
N TRP A 187 -6.82 -4.78 -8.97
CA TRP A 187 -7.71 -3.64 -8.65
C TRP A 187 -9.17 -4.04 -8.40
N ALA A 188 -9.61 -5.20 -8.90
CA ALA A 188 -11.00 -5.61 -8.84
C ALA A 188 -11.39 -6.44 -7.58
N PHE A 189 -10.41 -6.78 -6.72
CA PHE A 189 -10.60 -7.53 -5.47
C PHE A 189 -10.52 -6.62 -4.24
#